data_AF-A0AAV0QQR1-F1
#
_entry.id   AF-A0AAV0QQR1-F1
#
_cell.length_a   1.000
_cell.length_b   1.000
_cell.length_c   1.000
_cell.angle_alpha   90.00
_cell.angle_beta   90.00
_cell.angle_gamma   90.00
#
_symmetry.space_group_name_H-M   'P 1'
#
loop_
_entity.id
_entity.type
_entity.pdbx_description
1 polymer ?
#
loop_
_entity_poly.entity_id
_entity_poly.type
_entity_poly.pdbx_seq_one_letter_code
_entity_poly.pdbx_strand_id
1 'polypeptide(L)'
;MKKLAEAEDGSIFPWRRRQQKTHLLLRLPSQQEPTTLAPAIQTTHKQLHYYYSSKMAASSSAATTLTLSQSLSHIFVAFLLVSLCYSASPVSSDSSANSTQTFLPRKELLKLKRVNAYLKKINKPAVKTIQSPDGDVFDCVLSHLQPAFDHPLLKGHKPLDPPERPKSNETSGTEEIIAESFQQWHDSGGSCPEGTVPIRRTTEKDVLRANKLRRFGKKPIRHLRRDSSGNGHEHAVVFVNGEQYYGAKAKLNVWAPKVTDPYEFSLSQIWVISGSFENDLNTIEAGWQVSPELYGDSYPRFFTYWTTDAYQATGCYNLLCSGFVQTNNKIAIGAAISPRSSYRGRQFDIGLMVWKDPKHGHWWLEFGSGLLVGYWPAFLFSHLRSHASMVQFGGEIVNSRSTGAHTYTQMGSGHFAGEGFGKSSYFRNLQTVDWDNNLLPLNSMHLQADHPNCYDVRQGRNTVWGTYFYYGGPGRNIRCP
;
A
#
# COMPACT_ATOMS: atom_id res chain seq x y z
N MET A 1 -60.25 -32.79 13.98
CA MET A 1 -61.14 -33.08 15.12
C MET A 1 -60.53 -32.48 16.38
N LYS A 2 -61.30 -31.61 17.07
CA LYS A 2 -61.17 -31.06 18.46
C LYS A 2 -59.87 -30.29 18.82
N LYS A 3 -59.90 -28.94 18.91
CA LYS A 3 -60.43 -28.02 19.97
C LYS A 3 -59.40 -27.84 21.11
N LEU A 4 -58.75 -26.67 21.27
CA LEU A 4 -59.18 -25.35 21.82
C LEU A 4 -58.82 -25.21 23.31
N ALA A 5 -58.03 -24.19 23.66
CA ALA A 5 -58.27 -23.29 24.80
C ALA A 5 -57.30 -22.08 24.75
N GLU A 6 -57.87 -20.92 24.42
CA GLU A 6 -57.37 -19.58 24.72
C GLU A 6 -57.64 -19.24 26.21
N ALA A 7 -56.90 -18.28 26.76
CA ALA A 7 -57.45 -17.26 27.65
C ALA A 7 -56.53 -16.02 27.66
N GLU A 8 -57.07 -14.92 27.14
CA GLU A 8 -56.64 -13.53 27.30
C GLU A 8 -57.01 -12.99 28.69
N ASP A 9 -56.25 -12.01 29.19
CA ASP A 9 -56.72 -10.70 29.70
C ASP A 9 -55.44 -9.90 30.02
N GLY A 10 -55.22 -8.63 29.67
CA GLY A 10 -56.17 -7.56 29.39
C GLY A 10 -55.90 -6.40 30.36
N SER A 11 -55.20 -5.38 29.86
CA SER A 11 -55.45 -3.95 30.15
C SER A 11 -55.06 -3.36 31.53
N ILE A 12 -54.81 -2.06 31.78
CA ILE A 12 -54.60 -0.80 31.04
C ILE A 12 -54.35 0.32 32.12
N PHE A 13 -53.58 1.39 31.79
CA PHE A 13 -53.48 2.76 32.43
C PHE A 13 -52.80 2.98 33.82
N PRO A 14 -52.41 4.23 34.21
CA PRO A 14 -52.05 5.44 33.44
C PRO A 14 -50.83 6.28 33.97
N TRP A 15 -50.35 7.15 33.06
CA TRP A 15 -49.66 8.45 33.17
C TRP A 15 -49.62 9.25 34.51
N ARG A 16 -48.46 9.87 34.82
CA ARG A 16 -48.24 11.35 34.73
C ARG A 16 -46.83 11.83 35.17
N ARG A 17 -46.34 12.82 34.42
CA ARG A 17 -45.25 13.75 34.76
C ARG A 17 -45.52 14.52 36.06
N ARG A 18 -44.48 14.80 36.84
CA ARG A 18 -44.39 16.03 37.65
C ARG A 18 -42.97 16.58 37.68
N GLN A 19 -42.88 17.86 37.36
CA GLN A 19 -41.75 18.75 37.57
C GLN A 19 -41.53 19.01 39.06
N GLN A 20 -40.27 19.27 39.45
CA GLN A 20 -39.97 20.11 40.61
C GLN A 20 -38.91 21.14 40.20
N LYS A 21 -39.32 22.41 40.26
CA LYS A 21 -38.48 23.62 40.35
C LYS A 21 -38.34 23.98 41.82
N THR A 22 -37.29 24.77 42.13
CA THR A 22 -37.08 25.79 43.20
C THR A 22 -35.82 25.52 44.03
N HIS A 23 -35.00 26.48 44.48
CA HIS A 23 -34.98 27.95 44.34
C HIS A 23 -33.53 28.46 44.52
N LEU A 24 -33.25 29.60 43.87
CA LEU A 24 -32.08 30.47 44.01
C LEU A 24 -32.09 31.20 45.36
N LEU A 25 -30.94 31.36 46.05
CA LEU A 25 -30.74 32.41 47.06
C LEU A 25 -29.30 32.93 47.04
N LEU A 26 -29.19 34.23 46.83
CA LEU A 26 -27.99 35.08 46.81
C LEU A 26 -27.49 35.38 48.23
N ARG A 27 -26.17 35.48 48.40
CA ARG A 27 -25.54 36.35 49.43
C ARG A 27 -24.14 36.80 48.99
N LEU A 28 -24.01 38.11 48.80
CA LEU A 28 -22.81 38.96 48.87
C LEU A 28 -23.17 40.09 49.88
N PRO A 29 -22.28 41.02 50.34
CA PRO A 29 -20.85 41.24 50.02
C PRO A 29 -19.95 41.56 51.25
N SER A 30 -18.63 41.74 51.03
CA SER A 30 -17.72 42.74 51.66
C SER A 30 -16.26 42.35 51.33
N GLN A 31 -15.65 42.94 50.30
CA GLN A 31 -14.71 44.09 50.33
C GLN A 31 -13.51 43.98 51.28
N GLN A 32 -12.34 43.67 50.70
CA GLN A 32 -11.09 44.38 51.00
C GLN A 32 -10.10 44.23 49.83
N GLU A 33 -9.59 45.38 49.38
CA GLU A 33 -8.63 45.60 48.28
C GLU A 33 -7.21 45.84 48.89
N PRO A 34 -6.13 46.09 48.11
CA PRO A 34 -5.03 45.15 47.98
C PRO A 34 -3.68 45.67 48.53
N THR A 35 -2.73 44.76 48.76
CA THR A 35 -1.30 45.11 48.86
C THR A 35 -0.44 44.22 47.97
N THR A 36 0.31 44.91 47.13
CA THR A 36 1.34 44.52 46.16
C THR A 36 2.43 43.59 46.70
N LEU A 37 2.80 42.58 45.91
CA LEU A 37 4.20 42.18 45.62
C LEU A 37 4.24 41.09 44.55
N ALA A 38 4.84 41.41 43.41
CA ALA A 38 5.04 40.51 42.28
C ALA A 38 6.30 39.63 42.47
N PRO A 39 6.33 38.45 41.84
CA PRO A 39 7.54 37.97 41.19
C PRO A 39 7.30 37.82 39.69
N ALA A 40 8.20 38.41 38.91
CA ALA A 40 8.24 38.32 37.46
C ALA A 40 8.57 36.89 37.01
N ILE A 41 7.69 36.30 36.20
CA ILE A 41 8.01 35.14 35.37
C ILE A 41 8.23 35.65 33.95
N GLN A 42 9.48 35.61 33.51
CA GLN A 42 9.89 35.86 32.13
C GLN A 42 9.33 34.74 31.23
N THR A 43 8.28 35.07 30.47
CA THR A 43 7.89 34.31 29.29
C THR A 43 8.85 34.64 28.15
N THR A 44 9.82 33.76 27.88
CA THR A 44 10.60 33.82 26.64
C THR A 44 9.74 33.34 25.47
N HIS A 45 9.18 34.29 24.72
CA HIS A 45 8.70 34.05 23.36
C HIS A 45 9.92 33.77 22.45
N LYS A 46 10.17 32.50 22.12
CA LYS A 46 11.04 32.17 20.98
C LYS A 46 10.20 32.26 19.70
N GLN A 47 10.25 33.41 19.05
CA GLN A 47 9.92 33.55 17.63
C GLN A 47 10.92 32.72 16.82
N LEU A 48 10.45 31.64 16.19
CA LEU A 48 11.20 30.92 15.16
C LEU A 48 11.07 31.70 13.84
N HIS A 49 11.99 32.65 13.64
CA HIS A 49 12.19 33.28 12.34
C HIS A 49 12.88 32.26 11.40
N TYR A 50 12.16 31.82 10.37
CA TYR A 50 12.77 31.19 9.19
C TYR A 50 13.55 32.24 8.42
N TYR A 51 14.87 32.27 8.60
CA TYR A 51 15.79 33.01 7.75
C TYR A 51 16.30 32.08 6.63
N TYR A 52 15.85 32.31 5.40
CA TYR A 52 16.53 31.79 4.21
C TYR A 52 17.89 32.50 4.13
N SER A 53 18.98 31.77 4.39
CA SER A 53 20.34 32.23 4.13
C SER A 53 20.94 31.45 2.97
N SER A 54 20.87 32.06 1.78
CA SER A 54 21.67 31.69 0.63
C SER A 54 23.06 32.32 0.77
N LYS A 55 24.05 31.58 1.28
CA LYS A 55 25.46 31.93 1.08
C LYS A 55 26.29 30.69 0.79
N MET A 56 26.86 30.73 -0.42
CA MET A 56 27.91 29.84 -0.90
C MET A 56 29.11 29.89 0.04
N ALA A 57 29.64 28.72 0.41
CA ALA A 57 30.97 28.62 1.00
C ALA A 57 31.99 28.56 -0.14
N ALA A 58 32.64 29.69 -0.39
CA ALA A 58 33.95 29.73 -1.03
C ALA A 58 35.00 29.43 0.04
N SER A 59 35.74 28.34 -0.09
CA SER A 59 36.97 28.12 0.68
C SER A 59 38.16 28.59 -0.14
N SER A 60 38.79 29.67 0.31
CA SER A 60 40.13 30.06 -0.09
C SER A 60 41.14 29.13 0.61
N SER A 61 41.96 28.44 -0.17
CA SER A 61 43.18 27.81 0.33
C SER A 61 44.36 28.42 -0.42
N ALA A 62 45.26 29.03 0.36
CA ALA A 62 46.47 29.67 -0.09
C ALA A 62 47.39 28.68 -0.83
N ALA A 63 47.95 29.14 -1.94
CA ALA A 63 48.95 28.43 -2.71
C ALA A 63 50.31 28.48 -2.00
N THR A 64 50.94 27.32 -1.83
CA THR A 64 52.38 27.22 -1.64
C THR A 64 52.92 26.48 -2.87
N THR A 65 53.71 27.19 -3.65
CA THR A 65 54.41 26.70 -4.84
C THR A 65 55.45 25.66 -4.48
N LEU A 66 55.38 24.48 -5.08
CA LEU A 66 56.54 23.62 -5.33
C LEU A 66 56.39 23.01 -6.72
N THR A 67 57.30 23.43 -7.59
CA THR A 67 57.51 23.00 -8.96
C THR A 67 57.92 21.52 -9.01
N LEU A 68 57.33 20.74 -9.91
CA LEU A 68 58.01 19.62 -10.56
C LEU A 68 57.43 19.39 -11.96
N SER A 69 58.36 19.30 -12.88
CA SER A 69 58.26 19.36 -14.33
C SER A 69 57.92 18.02 -14.98
N GLN A 70 57.31 18.12 -16.16
CA GLN A 70 57.44 17.22 -17.32
C GLN A 70 56.93 15.76 -17.18
N SER A 71 55.78 15.51 -17.79
CA SER A 71 55.56 14.52 -18.87
C SER A 71 54.11 14.03 -18.83
N LEU A 72 53.39 14.15 -19.96
CA LEU A 72 52.30 13.26 -20.44
C LEU A 72 51.43 13.99 -21.48
N SER A 73 52.04 14.35 -22.61
CA SER A 73 51.36 14.98 -23.76
C SER A 73 51.11 14.01 -24.93
N HIS A 74 51.19 12.69 -24.72
CA HIS A 74 51.20 11.71 -25.83
C HIS A 74 50.03 10.71 -25.87
N ILE A 75 49.04 10.77 -24.98
CA ILE A 75 47.95 9.78 -24.98
C ILE A 75 46.69 10.27 -25.72
N PHE A 76 46.57 11.57 -26.01
CA PHE A 76 45.34 12.12 -26.61
C PHE A 76 45.30 12.15 -28.15
N VAL A 77 46.41 11.86 -28.84
CA VAL A 77 46.48 11.91 -30.32
C VAL A 77 46.29 10.52 -30.96
N ALA A 78 46.39 9.43 -30.20
CA ALA A 78 46.29 8.06 -30.74
C ALA A 78 44.84 7.56 -30.98
N PHE A 79 43.82 8.16 -30.35
CA PHE A 79 42.44 7.66 -30.46
C PHE A 79 41.62 8.26 -31.61
N LEU A 80 42.07 9.37 -32.21
CA LEU A 80 41.33 10.06 -33.28
C LEU A 80 41.70 9.59 -34.70
N LEU A 81 42.72 8.72 -34.86
CA LEU A 81 43.18 8.24 -36.18
C LEU A 81 42.83 6.78 -36.50
N VAL A 82 42.13 6.05 -35.60
CA VAL A 82 41.67 4.66 -35.88
C VAL A 82 40.26 4.62 -36.47
N SER A 83 39.58 5.77 -36.60
CA SER A 83 38.19 5.83 -37.08
C SER A 83 38.02 6.13 -38.58
N LEU A 84 39.11 6.22 -39.35
CA LEU A 84 39.06 6.46 -40.79
C LEU A 84 40.00 5.46 -41.49
N CYS A 85 39.42 4.66 -42.38
CA CYS A 85 40.04 3.61 -43.21
C CYS A 85 40.04 2.19 -42.61
N TYR A 86 38.91 1.47 -42.72
CA TYR A 86 38.93 0.15 -43.38
C TYR A 86 37.64 -0.05 -44.19
N SER A 87 37.86 -0.16 -45.49
CA SER A 87 36.92 -0.25 -46.60
C SER A 87 36.48 -1.70 -46.89
N ALA A 88 35.25 -1.82 -47.39
CA ALA A 88 34.64 -2.84 -48.26
C ALA A 88 35.40 -4.14 -48.62
N SER A 89 34.72 -5.30 -48.46
CA SER A 89 34.46 -6.39 -49.45
C SER A 89 33.88 -7.65 -48.75
N PRO A 90 33.37 -8.69 -49.45
CA PRO A 90 32.16 -8.76 -50.28
C PRO A 90 31.10 -9.75 -49.70
N VAL A 91 29.93 -9.78 -50.35
CA VAL A 91 28.81 -10.70 -50.11
C VAL A 91 29.24 -12.17 -50.20
N SER A 92 28.79 -12.99 -49.25
CA SER A 92 28.68 -14.45 -49.40
C SER A 92 27.30 -14.86 -48.89
N SER A 93 26.48 -15.33 -49.82
CA SER A 93 25.17 -15.90 -49.60
C SER A 93 25.30 -17.25 -48.90
N ASP A 94 24.65 -17.41 -47.75
CA ASP A 94 24.22 -18.73 -47.32
C ASP A 94 22.77 -18.69 -46.82
N SER A 95 21.97 -19.55 -47.41
CA SER A 95 20.53 -19.60 -47.32
C SER A 95 20.09 -20.39 -46.10
N SER A 96 19.38 -19.77 -45.16
CA SER A 96 18.43 -20.51 -44.32
C SER A 96 17.34 -19.60 -43.72
N ALA A 97 16.09 -19.96 -44.06
CA ALA A 97 14.83 -19.62 -43.41
C ALA A 97 14.45 -18.13 -43.25
N ASN A 98 13.70 -17.65 -44.25
CA ASN A 98 12.75 -16.55 -44.12
C ASN A 98 11.81 -16.75 -42.91
N SER A 99 12.14 -16.12 -41.78
CA SER A 99 11.14 -15.66 -40.83
C SER A 99 10.62 -14.32 -41.35
N THR A 100 9.58 -14.34 -42.19
CA THR A 100 8.80 -13.15 -42.50
C THR A 100 8.12 -12.65 -41.21
N GLN A 101 8.80 -11.76 -40.47
CA GLN A 101 8.10 -10.82 -39.60
C GLN A 101 7.28 -9.91 -40.50
N THR A 102 6.09 -10.36 -40.86
CA THR A 102 5.08 -9.51 -41.47
C THR A 102 4.66 -8.52 -40.39
N PHE A 103 5.30 -7.34 -40.38
CA PHE A 103 4.70 -6.15 -39.78
C PHE A 103 3.30 -6.05 -40.37
N LEU A 104 2.29 -6.23 -39.53
CA LEU A 104 0.89 -6.12 -39.91
C LEU A 104 0.36 -4.83 -39.28
N PRO A 105 0.57 -3.64 -39.90
CA PRO A 105 0.07 -2.36 -39.43
C PRO A 105 -1.41 -2.40 -39.01
N ARG A 106 -2.20 -3.24 -39.70
CA ARG A 106 -3.62 -3.46 -39.37
C ARG A 106 -3.84 -4.11 -38.00
N LYS A 107 -3.01 -5.08 -37.61
CA LYS A 107 -3.13 -5.76 -36.30
C LYS A 107 -2.72 -4.82 -35.16
N GLU A 108 -1.65 -4.05 -35.34
CA GLU A 108 -1.21 -3.05 -34.35
C GLU A 108 -2.22 -1.93 -34.21
N LEU A 109 -2.74 -1.39 -35.32
CA LEU A 109 -3.80 -0.39 -35.29
C LEU A 109 -5.07 -0.89 -34.57
N LEU A 110 -5.47 -2.14 -34.79
CA LEU A 110 -6.60 -2.75 -34.08
C LEU A 110 -6.30 -2.92 -32.58
N LYS A 111 -5.07 -3.28 -32.21
CA LYS A 111 -4.63 -3.35 -30.81
C LYS A 111 -4.73 -1.97 -30.15
N LEU A 112 -4.18 -0.93 -30.77
CA LEU A 112 -4.23 0.45 -30.28
C LEU A 112 -5.68 0.97 -30.14
N LYS A 113 -6.54 0.71 -31.13
CA LYS A 113 -7.97 1.06 -31.03
C LYS A 113 -8.65 0.39 -29.84
N ARG A 114 -8.34 -0.88 -29.56
CA ARG A 114 -8.87 -1.60 -28.38
C ARG A 114 -8.35 -1.01 -27.07
N VAL A 115 -7.05 -0.68 -27.00
CA VAL A 115 -6.45 -0.04 -25.81
C VAL A 115 -7.09 1.33 -25.58
N ASN A 116 -7.24 2.17 -26.61
CA ASN A 116 -7.87 3.48 -26.50
C ASN A 116 -9.33 3.40 -26.05
N ALA A 117 -10.11 2.45 -26.58
CA ALA A 117 -11.47 2.21 -26.13
C ALA A 117 -11.53 1.75 -24.66
N TYR A 118 -10.57 0.92 -24.23
CA TYR A 118 -10.45 0.47 -22.86
C TYR A 118 -10.09 1.63 -21.91
N LEU A 119 -9.10 2.44 -22.24
CA LEU A 119 -8.70 3.60 -21.44
C LEU A 119 -9.83 4.60 -21.25
N LYS A 120 -10.59 4.89 -22.31
CA LYS A 120 -11.80 5.74 -22.24
C LYS A 120 -12.87 5.20 -21.30
N LYS A 121 -12.92 3.88 -21.10
CA LYS A 121 -13.88 3.24 -20.18
C LYS A 121 -13.43 3.34 -18.73
N ILE A 122 -12.14 3.11 -18.45
CA ILE A 122 -11.62 3.00 -17.07
C ILE A 122 -11.22 4.35 -16.47
N ASN A 123 -10.69 5.28 -17.26
CA ASN A 123 -10.32 6.60 -16.78
C ASN A 123 -11.60 7.45 -16.72
N LYS A 124 -11.99 7.83 -15.50
CA LYS A 124 -13.20 8.61 -15.25
C LYS A 124 -12.96 10.09 -15.52
N PRO A 125 -14.01 10.86 -15.88
CA PRO A 125 -13.89 12.31 -16.01
C PRO A 125 -13.37 12.96 -14.73
N ALA A 126 -12.31 13.76 -14.87
CA ALA A 126 -11.66 14.44 -13.77
C ALA A 126 -12.22 15.86 -13.60
N VAL A 127 -12.44 16.28 -12.36
CA VAL A 127 -12.75 17.68 -12.01
C VAL A 127 -11.47 18.50 -11.92
N LYS A 128 -10.38 17.85 -11.50
CA LYS A 128 -9.04 18.42 -11.39
C LYS A 128 -8.03 17.31 -11.69
N THR A 129 -6.92 17.67 -12.32
CA THR A 129 -5.79 16.78 -12.55
C THR A 129 -4.56 17.33 -11.85
N ILE A 130 -3.77 16.45 -11.23
CA ILE A 130 -2.54 16.78 -10.51
C ILE A 130 -1.40 15.98 -11.13
N GLN A 131 -0.29 16.66 -11.46
CA GLN A 131 0.94 15.99 -11.90
C GLN A 131 1.86 15.82 -10.69
N SER A 132 2.27 14.58 -10.46
CA SER A 132 3.16 14.22 -9.38
C SER A 132 4.62 14.27 -9.86
N PRO A 133 5.60 14.59 -8.98
CA PRO A 133 7.01 14.67 -9.36
C PRO A 133 7.61 13.38 -9.91
N ASP A 134 7.02 12.22 -9.61
CA ASP A 134 7.40 10.91 -10.14
C ASP A 134 6.88 10.64 -11.57
N GLY A 135 6.14 11.58 -12.17
CA GLY A 135 5.58 11.49 -13.52
C GLY A 135 4.16 10.91 -13.57
N ASP A 136 3.61 10.52 -12.42
CA ASP A 136 2.21 10.10 -12.32
C ASP A 136 1.26 11.27 -12.55
N VAL A 137 0.08 10.93 -13.05
CA VAL A 137 -1.05 11.86 -13.16
C VAL A 137 -2.20 11.36 -12.31
N PHE A 138 -2.68 12.17 -11.38
CA PHE A 138 -3.83 11.88 -10.53
C PHE A 138 -5.04 12.69 -10.97
N ASP A 139 -6.15 12.00 -11.20
CA ASP A 139 -7.44 12.58 -11.53
C ASP A 139 -8.32 12.62 -10.30
N CYS A 140 -8.75 13.81 -9.90
CA CYS A 140 -9.75 14.00 -8.86
C CYS A 140 -11.12 13.75 -9.47
N VAL A 141 -11.69 12.58 -9.18
CA VAL A 141 -12.96 12.11 -9.74
C VAL A 141 -14.05 12.30 -8.68
N LEU A 142 -15.24 12.75 -9.06
CA LEU A 142 -16.37 12.82 -8.12
C LEU A 142 -16.59 11.46 -7.46
N SER A 143 -16.75 11.44 -6.15
CA SER A 143 -16.72 10.21 -5.35
C SER A 143 -17.78 9.18 -5.76
N HIS A 144 -18.92 9.60 -6.30
CA HIS A 144 -20.00 8.73 -6.79
C HIS A 144 -19.84 8.33 -8.27
N LEU A 145 -18.83 8.83 -8.98
CA LEU A 145 -18.49 8.50 -10.37
C LEU A 145 -17.20 7.66 -10.51
N GLN A 146 -16.57 7.32 -9.38
CA GLN A 146 -15.38 6.45 -9.36
C GLN A 146 -15.68 5.04 -9.89
N PRO A 147 -14.66 4.26 -10.29
CA PRO A 147 -14.83 2.93 -10.90
C PRO A 147 -15.72 1.95 -10.12
N ALA A 148 -15.79 2.06 -8.79
CA ALA A 148 -16.66 1.23 -7.95
C ALA A 148 -18.12 1.23 -8.41
N PHE A 149 -18.64 2.39 -8.84
CA PHE A 149 -20.04 2.59 -9.21
C PHE A 149 -20.39 2.10 -10.62
N ASP A 150 -19.42 1.53 -11.36
CA ASP A 150 -19.71 0.73 -12.55
C ASP A 150 -20.30 -0.64 -12.18
N HIS A 151 -20.18 -1.07 -10.92
CA HIS A 151 -20.79 -2.31 -10.45
C HIS A 151 -22.32 -2.17 -10.44
N PRO A 152 -23.09 -3.13 -11.01
CA PRO A 152 -24.55 -3.03 -11.09
C PRO A 152 -25.24 -2.78 -9.74
N LEU A 153 -24.76 -3.41 -8.67
CA LEU A 153 -25.30 -3.26 -7.31
C LEU A 153 -24.90 -1.95 -6.60
N LEU A 154 -23.89 -1.22 -7.10
CA LEU A 154 -23.48 0.06 -6.53
C LEU A 154 -23.98 1.24 -7.35
N LYS A 155 -24.29 1.03 -8.64
CA LYS A 155 -24.72 2.10 -9.55
C LYS A 155 -25.86 2.92 -8.94
N GLY A 156 -25.72 4.25 -8.97
CA GLY A 156 -26.70 5.19 -8.42
C GLY A 156 -26.60 5.43 -6.91
N HIS A 157 -25.74 4.71 -6.19
CA HIS A 157 -25.49 4.94 -4.77
C HIS A 157 -24.39 5.99 -4.56
N LYS A 158 -24.23 6.43 -3.31
CA LYS A 158 -23.12 7.26 -2.86
C LYS A 158 -22.25 6.46 -1.88
N PRO A 159 -20.98 6.84 -1.67
CA PRO A 159 -20.16 6.25 -0.61
C PRO A 159 -20.84 6.40 0.76
N LEU A 160 -20.67 5.39 1.62
CA LEU A 160 -21.19 5.41 2.98
C LEU A 160 -20.45 6.39 3.88
N ASP A 161 -21.12 6.80 4.96
CA ASP A 161 -20.50 7.53 6.06
C ASP A 161 -19.48 6.65 6.80
N PRO A 162 -18.49 7.26 7.48
CA PRO A 162 -17.51 6.57 8.31
C PRO A 162 -18.13 5.53 9.27
N PRO A 163 -17.54 4.32 9.40
CA PRO A 163 -18.01 3.30 10.33
C PRO A 163 -17.51 3.57 11.76
N GLU A 164 -18.01 2.78 12.71
CA GLU A 164 -17.42 2.71 14.05
C GLU A 164 -16.06 2.00 13.98
N ARG A 165 -15.05 2.56 14.66
CA ARG A 165 -13.71 1.94 14.76
C ARG A 165 -13.69 0.88 15.86
N PRO A 166 -12.84 -0.15 15.73
CA PRO A 166 -12.63 -1.10 16.81
C PRO A 166 -12.16 -0.44 18.10
N LYS A 167 -12.63 -0.92 19.25
CA LYS A 167 -12.25 -0.44 20.58
C LYS A 167 -10.80 -0.84 20.87
N SER A 168 -9.98 0.09 21.34
CA SER A 168 -8.59 -0.18 21.74
C SER A 168 -8.39 0.08 23.23
N ASN A 169 -7.72 -0.83 23.93
CA ASN A 169 -7.38 -0.69 25.35
C ASN A 169 -6.19 0.26 25.62
N GLU A 170 -5.50 0.72 24.56
CA GLU A 170 -4.45 1.73 24.71
C GLU A 170 -5.09 3.11 24.87
N THR A 171 -4.79 3.79 25.99
CA THR A 171 -5.08 5.22 26.18
C THR A 171 -4.64 5.94 24.92
N SER A 172 -5.60 6.56 24.22
CA SER A 172 -5.35 7.41 23.07
C SER A 172 -4.49 8.60 23.52
N GLY A 173 -3.17 8.39 23.59
CA GLY A 173 -2.25 9.46 23.28
C GLY A 173 -2.67 9.94 21.91
N THR A 174 -2.98 11.22 21.79
CA THR A 174 -3.13 11.92 20.53
C THR A 174 -1.83 11.71 19.74
N GLU A 175 -1.68 10.57 19.07
CA GLU A 175 -0.91 10.50 17.84
C GLU A 175 -1.62 11.54 16.97
N GLU A 176 -1.05 12.74 16.93
CA GLU A 176 -1.47 13.80 16.05
C GLU A 176 -1.76 13.15 14.69
N ILE A 177 -2.89 13.50 14.07
CA ILE A 177 -3.20 13.04 12.73
C ILE A 177 -2.16 13.71 11.83
N ILE A 178 -0.95 13.14 11.77
CA ILE A 178 0.10 13.49 10.83
C ILE A 178 -0.34 12.85 9.51
N ALA A 179 -1.45 13.38 8.98
CA ALA A 179 -1.82 13.25 7.59
C ALA A 179 -0.95 14.21 6.79
N GLU A 180 0.37 14.07 6.90
CA GLU A 180 1.33 14.86 6.12
C GLU A 180 2.11 13.91 5.22
N SER A 181 1.68 13.89 3.96
CA SER A 181 2.46 13.54 2.77
C SER A 181 3.26 12.22 2.81
N PHE A 182 2.63 11.08 3.11
CA PHE A 182 3.25 9.76 2.82
C PHE A 182 3.28 9.42 1.33
N GLN A 183 2.74 10.28 0.45
CA GLN A 183 2.63 10.02 -0.97
C GLN A 183 3.14 11.20 -1.78
N GLN A 184 4.04 10.90 -2.73
CA GLN A 184 4.84 11.89 -3.44
C GLN A 184 4.01 12.93 -4.24
N TRP A 185 2.76 12.61 -4.60
CA TRP A 185 1.90 13.53 -5.35
C TRP A 185 1.49 14.77 -4.55
N HIS A 186 1.53 14.72 -3.22
CA HIS A 186 1.30 15.87 -2.35
C HIS A 186 2.44 16.90 -2.44
N ASP A 187 3.65 16.49 -2.83
CA ASP A 187 4.82 17.38 -2.96
C ASP A 187 4.62 18.44 -4.06
N SER A 188 3.69 18.21 -4.98
CA SER A 188 3.27 19.20 -5.99
C SER A 188 2.46 20.37 -5.41
N GLY A 189 2.10 20.32 -4.13
CA GLY A 189 1.19 21.28 -3.47
C GLY A 189 -0.27 21.14 -3.90
N GLY A 190 -0.59 20.18 -4.77
CA GLY A 190 -1.94 19.91 -5.24
C GLY A 190 -2.71 18.96 -4.31
N SER A 191 -3.92 19.36 -3.91
CA SER A 191 -4.90 18.47 -3.25
C SER A 191 -6.16 18.30 -4.09
N CYS A 192 -6.87 17.18 -3.90
CA CYS A 192 -8.16 16.96 -4.53
C CYS A 192 -9.28 17.69 -3.75
N PRO A 193 -10.24 18.34 -4.45
CA PRO A 193 -11.38 18.99 -3.79
C PRO A 193 -12.21 18.04 -2.94
N GLU A 194 -12.91 18.58 -1.95
CA GLU A 194 -13.88 17.81 -1.17
C GLU A 194 -14.97 17.21 -2.09
N GLY A 195 -15.45 16.00 -1.75
CA GLY A 195 -16.40 15.26 -2.59
C GLY A 195 -15.77 14.57 -3.81
N THR A 196 -14.45 14.64 -3.98
CA THR A 196 -13.71 13.88 -5.00
C THR A 196 -12.77 12.85 -4.37
N VAL A 197 -12.29 11.90 -5.17
CA VAL A 197 -11.26 10.92 -4.80
C VAL A 197 -10.12 10.97 -5.82
N PRO A 198 -8.84 10.99 -5.38
CA PRO A 198 -7.71 10.92 -6.30
C PRO A 198 -7.58 9.51 -6.88
N ILE A 199 -7.56 9.41 -8.20
CA ILE A 199 -7.35 8.15 -8.94
C ILE A 199 -6.14 8.32 -9.84
N ARG A 200 -5.16 7.43 -9.72
CA ARG A 200 -4.03 7.43 -10.66
C ARG A 200 -4.54 7.10 -12.06
N ARG A 201 -4.28 7.99 -13.02
CA ARG A 201 -4.65 7.81 -14.42
C ARG A 201 -3.91 6.60 -14.99
N THR A 202 -4.65 5.71 -15.64
CA THR A 202 -4.04 4.61 -16.39
C THR A 202 -3.64 5.10 -17.78
N THR A 203 -2.41 4.81 -18.20
CA THR A 203 -1.88 5.19 -19.50
C THR A 203 -1.87 4.02 -20.49
N GLU A 204 -1.67 4.33 -21.77
CA GLU A 204 -1.44 3.33 -22.81
C GLU A 204 -0.25 2.43 -22.48
N LYS A 205 0.86 3.03 -22.00
CA LYS A 205 2.06 2.28 -21.59
C LYS A 205 1.74 1.26 -20.50
N ASP A 206 0.89 1.60 -19.55
CA ASP A 206 0.49 0.69 -18.47
C ASP A 206 -0.24 -0.53 -19.00
N VAL A 207 -1.20 -0.30 -19.90
CA VAL A 207 -1.99 -1.38 -20.50
C VAL A 207 -1.14 -2.26 -21.42
N LEU A 208 -0.17 -1.67 -22.13
CA LEU A 208 0.70 -2.38 -23.05
C LEU A 208 1.75 -3.26 -22.36
N ARG A 209 2.11 -2.99 -21.09
CA ARG A 209 2.95 -3.89 -20.29
C ARG A 209 2.26 -5.21 -19.97
N ALA A 210 0.94 -5.22 -19.87
CA ALA A 210 0.19 -6.45 -19.65
C ALA A 210 0.10 -7.31 -20.93
N ASN A 211 0.33 -8.61 -20.79
CA ASN A 211 0.26 -9.57 -21.90
C ASN A 211 -1.10 -9.59 -22.63
N LYS A 212 -2.19 -9.42 -21.88
CA LYS A 212 -3.56 -9.45 -22.41
C LYS A 212 -4.36 -8.31 -21.78
N LEU A 213 -5.10 -7.57 -22.61
CA LEU A 213 -5.97 -6.48 -22.16
C LEU A 213 -6.97 -6.92 -21.07
N ARG A 214 -7.58 -8.10 -21.22
CA ARG A 214 -8.54 -8.66 -20.24
C ARG A 214 -7.90 -9.06 -18.90
N ARG A 215 -6.57 -9.09 -18.82
CA ARG A 215 -5.79 -9.46 -17.64
C ARG A 215 -5.12 -8.25 -16.98
N PHE A 216 -5.20 -7.06 -17.59
CA PHE A 216 -4.66 -5.85 -16.99
C PHE A 216 -5.30 -5.62 -15.61
N GLY A 217 -4.46 -5.38 -14.61
CA GLY A 217 -4.87 -5.21 -13.22
C GLY A 217 -5.21 -6.51 -12.47
N LYS A 218 -5.10 -7.69 -13.07
CA LYS A 218 -5.32 -8.98 -12.38
C LYS A 218 -3.99 -9.68 -12.11
N LYS A 219 -3.87 -10.38 -10.98
CA LYS A 219 -2.71 -11.27 -10.75
C LYS A 219 -2.64 -12.34 -11.86
N PRO A 220 -1.46 -12.73 -12.35
CA PRO A 220 -1.33 -13.77 -13.37
C PRO A 220 -1.75 -15.15 -12.83
N ILE A 221 -2.61 -15.88 -13.56
CA ILE A 221 -2.81 -17.32 -13.36
C ILE A 221 -1.60 -17.97 -14.03
N ARG A 222 -0.59 -18.37 -13.26
CA ARG A 222 0.41 -19.31 -13.78
C ARG A 222 -0.16 -20.71 -13.61
N HIS A 223 -0.56 -21.33 -14.73
CA HIS A 223 -0.91 -22.75 -14.76
C HIS A 223 0.36 -23.60 -14.52
N LEU A 224 0.54 -23.95 -13.24
CA LEU A 224 1.15 -25.14 -12.67
C LEU A 224 1.88 -26.10 -13.63
N ARG A 225 3.20 -26.27 -13.42
CA ARG A 225 3.80 -27.61 -13.43
C ARG A 225 4.00 -28.03 -11.99
N ARG A 226 3.39 -29.16 -11.61
CA ARG A 226 3.26 -29.69 -10.25
C ARG A 226 4.56 -30.24 -9.66
N ASP A 227 5.67 -30.17 -10.41
CA ASP A 227 6.89 -30.93 -10.12
C ASP A 227 8.06 -30.06 -9.62
N SER A 228 7.81 -28.82 -9.18
CA SER A 228 8.82 -28.01 -8.49
C SER A 228 8.18 -27.29 -7.32
N SER A 229 8.78 -27.45 -6.15
CA SER A 229 8.42 -26.84 -4.87
C SER A 229 8.47 -25.31 -4.94
N GLY A 230 7.40 -24.69 -5.44
CA GLY A 230 7.19 -23.25 -5.41
C GLY A 230 6.52 -22.75 -6.70
N ASN A 231 5.36 -22.12 -6.57
CA ASN A 231 4.55 -21.59 -7.68
C ASN A 231 5.20 -20.39 -8.41
N GLY A 232 6.52 -20.21 -8.28
CA GLY A 232 7.24 -18.99 -8.63
C GLY A 232 6.97 -17.83 -7.66
N HIS A 233 6.21 -18.07 -6.58
CA HIS A 233 5.97 -17.13 -5.49
C HIS A 233 6.68 -17.65 -4.24
N GLU A 234 7.31 -16.77 -3.49
CA GLU A 234 8.00 -17.11 -2.24
C GLU A 234 7.61 -16.15 -1.13
N HIS A 235 7.34 -16.71 0.04
CA HIS A 235 6.79 -15.97 1.17
C HIS A 235 7.74 -16.00 2.38
N ALA A 236 7.73 -14.92 3.17
CA ALA A 236 8.26 -14.88 4.53
C ALA A 236 7.24 -14.12 5.41
N VAL A 237 6.46 -14.88 6.18
CA VAL A 237 5.19 -14.42 6.75
C VAL A 237 4.98 -14.89 8.18
N VAL A 238 4.14 -14.13 8.88
CA VAL A 238 3.51 -14.51 10.15
C VAL A 238 2.01 -14.62 9.92
N PHE A 239 1.36 -15.66 10.42
CA PHE A 239 -0.08 -15.81 10.30
C PHE A 239 -0.75 -16.36 11.55
N VAL A 240 -2.06 -16.13 11.62
CA VAL A 240 -2.97 -16.73 12.59
C VAL A 240 -4.17 -17.31 11.89
N ASN A 241 -4.62 -18.46 12.37
CA ASN A 241 -5.75 -19.22 11.86
C ASN A 241 -6.44 -19.96 13.02
N GLY A 242 -7.52 -20.69 12.73
CA GLY A 242 -8.22 -21.51 13.73
C GLY A 242 -9.30 -20.79 14.54
N GLU A 243 -9.45 -19.47 14.37
CA GLU A 243 -10.52 -18.66 14.98
C GLU A 243 -11.27 -17.84 13.91
N GLN A 244 -12.26 -17.06 14.34
CA GLN A 244 -12.96 -16.10 13.49
C GLN A 244 -12.34 -14.72 13.65
N TYR A 245 -11.86 -14.15 12.55
CA TYR A 245 -11.23 -12.84 12.55
C TYR A 245 -12.10 -11.82 11.81
N TYR A 246 -12.30 -10.66 12.42
CA TYR A 246 -13.09 -9.55 11.87
C TYR A 246 -12.21 -8.39 11.43
N GLY A 247 -10.89 -8.56 11.46
CA GLY A 247 -9.94 -7.56 11.02
C GLY A 247 -8.51 -7.82 11.46
N ALA A 248 -7.63 -6.98 10.96
CA ALA A 248 -6.19 -7.03 11.17
C ALA A 248 -5.62 -5.61 11.13
N LYS A 249 -4.67 -5.32 12.03
CA LYS A 249 -3.96 -4.04 12.10
C LYS A 249 -2.48 -4.26 12.33
N ALA A 250 -1.63 -3.50 11.64
CA ALA A 250 -0.19 -3.48 11.89
C ALA A 250 0.45 -2.19 11.37
N LYS A 251 1.64 -1.87 11.88
CA LYS A 251 2.58 -0.93 11.24
C LYS A 251 3.61 -1.73 10.45
N LEU A 252 3.75 -1.46 9.15
CA LEU A 252 4.65 -2.16 8.24
C LEU A 252 5.69 -1.22 7.63
N ASN A 253 6.93 -1.64 7.70
CA ASN A 253 8.09 -0.85 7.30
C ASN A 253 8.25 -0.79 5.77
N VAL A 254 8.47 0.41 5.23
CA VAL A 254 8.50 0.66 3.79
C VAL A 254 9.94 0.70 3.27
N TRP A 255 10.23 -0.11 2.26
CA TRP A 255 11.51 -0.19 1.55
C TRP A 255 11.30 -0.09 0.05
N ALA A 256 12.38 0.09 -0.70
CA ALA A 256 12.39 -0.02 -2.15
C ALA A 256 13.29 -1.18 -2.58
N PRO A 257 12.83 -2.44 -2.42
CA PRO A 257 13.60 -3.61 -2.81
C PRO A 257 13.89 -3.59 -4.32
N LYS A 258 15.08 -4.06 -4.68
CA LYS A 258 15.45 -4.29 -6.08
C LYS A 258 14.73 -5.54 -6.59
N VAL A 259 13.98 -5.38 -7.66
CA VAL A 259 13.38 -6.49 -8.43
C VAL A 259 14.27 -6.75 -9.65
N THR A 260 14.59 -8.01 -9.91
CA THR A 260 15.53 -8.42 -10.97
C THR A 260 14.87 -8.35 -12.33
N ASP A 261 13.72 -9.00 -12.49
CA ASP A 261 13.01 -9.04 -13.77
C ASP A 261 11.79 -8.12 -13.77
N PRO A 262 11.48 -7.44 -14.91
CA PRO A 262 10.33 -6.54 -14.98
C PRO A 262 8.96 -7.19 -14.72
N TYR A 263 8.86 -8.51 -14.85
CA TYR A 263 7.65 -9.31 -14.61
C TYR A 263 7.59 -9.93 -13.20
N GLU A 264 8.55 -9.61 -12.35
CA GLU A 264 8.53 -9.96 -10.94
C GLU A 264 8.00 -8.78 -10.12
N PHE A 265 7.69 -9.06 -8.85
CA PHE A 265 7.39 -8.04 -7.86
C PHE A 265 7.96 -8.43 -6.51
N SER A 266 8.06 -7.45 -5.63
CA SER A 266 8.21 -7.65 -4.18
C SER A 266 7.17 -6.82 -3.46
N LEU A 267 6.51 -7.40 -2.47
CA LEU A 267 5.49 -6.73 -1.69
C LEU A 267 5.62 -6.99 -0.18
N SER A 268 4.93 -6.15 0.58
CA SER A 268 4.73 -6.27 2.03
C SER A 268 3.28 -5.92 2.33
N GLN A 269 2.52 -6.84 2.93
CA GLN A 269 1.09 -6.64 3.09
C GLN A 269 0.45 -7.38 4.27
N ILE A 270 -0.80 -7.00 4.51
CA ILE A 270 -1.77 -7.73 5.33
C ILE A 270 -2.70 -8.49 4.39
N TRP A 271 -2.89 -9.78 4.63
CA TRP A 271 -3.93 -10.58 4.01
C TRP A 271 -5.03 -10.91 5.02
N VAL A 272 -6.28 -10.66 4.63
CA VAL A 272 -7.48 -11.14 5.31
C VAL A 272 -8.11 -12.21 4.44
N ILE A 273 -8.17 -13.45 4.94
CA ILE A 273 -8.40 -14.64 4.12
C ILE A 273 -9.57 -15.45 4.69
N SER A 274 -10.43 -15.94 3.79
CA SER A 274 -11.50 -16.90 4.14
C SER A 274 -11.77 -17.85 2.97
N GLY A 275 -12.11 -19.10 3.26
CA GLY A 275 -12.35 -20.14 2.25
C GLY A 275 -11.13 -21.02 1.96
N SER A 276 -11.12 -21.69 0.80
CA SER A 276 -10.11 -22.70 0.44
C SER A 276 -9.30 -22.32 -0.80
N PHE A 277 -7.98 -22.55 -0.73
CA PHE A 277 -7.02 -22.31 -1.80
C PHE A 277 -7.29 -23.12 -3.09
N GLU A 278 -8.14 -24.14 -3.04
CA GLU A 278 -8.43 -24.95 -4.23
C GLU A 278 -9.27 -24.20 -5.26
N ASN A 279 -10.37 -23.55 -4.87
CA ASN A 279 -11.26 -22.86 -5.84
C ASN A 279 -12.14 -21.72 -5.27
N ASP A 280 -12.21 -21.53 -3.95
CA ASP A 280 -13.20 -20.63 -3.34
C ASP A 280 -12.53 -19.80 -2.23
N LEU A 281 -11.35 -19.27 -2.55
CA LEU A 281 -10.59 -18.41 -1.65
C LEU A 281 -11.03 -16.97 -1.84
N ASN A 282 -11.44 -16.32 -0.76
CA ASN A 282 -11.67 -14.89 -0.69
C ASN A 282 -10.46 -14.23 -0.02
N THR A 283 -9.90 -13.19 -0.65
CA THR A 283 -8.83 -12.39 -0.05
C THR A 283 -9.14 -10.91 -0.14
N ILE A 284 -8.75 -10.19 0.91
CA ILE A 284 -8.54 -8.74 0.92
C ILE A 284 -7.08 -8.51 1.29
N GLU A 285 -6.41 -7.67 0.51
CA GLU A 285 -4.98 -7.43 0.58
C GLU A 285 -4.72 -5.93 0.58
N ALA A 286 -3.90 -5.46 1.52
CA ALA A 286 -3.48 -4.07 1.60
C ALA A 286 -2.03 -3.96 2.09
N GLY A 287 -1.22 -3.15 1.41
CA GLY A 287 0.20 -3.06 1.67
C GLY A 287 0.93 -2.10 0.75
N TRP A 288 2.25 -2.30 0.61
CA TRP A 288 3.06 -1.65 -0.41
C TRP A 288 3.75 -2.70 -1.30
N GLN A 289 3.95 -2.37 -2.57
CA GLN A 289 4.67 -3.24 -3.50
C GLN A 289 5.56 -2.46 -4.47
N VAL A 290 6.64 -3.10 -4.91
CA VAL A 290 7.43 -2.70 -6.07
C VAL A 290 7.09 -3.67 -7.20
N SER A 291 6.41 -3.17 -8.23
CA SER A 291 5.95 -3.96 -9.38
C SER A 291 6.17 -3.18 -10.68
N PRO A 292 7.31 -3.40 -11.36
CA PRO A 292 7.59 -2.75 -12.63
C PRO A 292 6.57 -3.10 -13.72
N GLU A 293 6.03 -4.32 -13.74
CA GLU A 293 4.97 -4.71 -14.68
C GLU A 293 3.72 -3.83 -14.50
N LEU A 294 3.28 -3.61 -13.26
CA LEU A 294 2.05 -2.86 -12.98
C LEU A 294 2.25 -1.35 -13.09
N TYR A 295 3.40 -0.83 -12.66
CA TYR A 295 3.62 0.61 -12.46
C TYR A 295 4.62 1.24 -13.43
N GLY A 296 5.48 0.46 -14.05
CA GLY A 296 6.50 0.95 -15.00
C GLY A 296 7.71 1.58 -14.32
N ASP A 297 7.84 1.45 -13.00
CA ASP A 297 8.95 1.98 -12.21
C ASP A 297 9.36 1.00 -11.10
N SER A 298 10.22 1.46 -10.19
CA SER A 298 10.68 0.71 -9.02
C SER A 298 10.37 1.43 -7.71
N TYR A 299 9.35 2.30 -7.69
CA TYR A 299 8.92 2.96 -6.46
C TYR A 299 8.03 2.03 -5.64
N PRO A 300 8.19 1.99 -4.31
CA PRO A 300 7.23 1.30 -3.46
C PRO A 300 5.90 2.05 -3.51
N ARG A 301 4.84 1.36 -3.91
CA ARG A 301 3.53 1.96 -4.11
C ARG A 301 2.52 1.36 -3.17
N PHE A 302 1.71 2.22 -2.53
CA PHE A 302 0.57 1.75 -1.74
C PHE A 302 -0.40 1.03 -2.67
N PHE A 303 -0.83 -0.18 -2.31
CA PHE A 303 -1.72 -0.95 -3.15
C PHE A 303 -2.78 -1.67 -2.33
N THR A 304 -3.83 -2.04 -3.03
CA THR A 304 -4.81 -3.00 -2.56
C THR A 304 -5.05 -4.08 -3.61
N TYR A 305 -5.47 -5.24 -3.16
CA TYR A 305 -5.99 -6.31 -4.02
C TYR A 305 -7.16 -6.99 -3.31
N TRP A 306 -8.05 -7.60 -4.07
CA TRP A 306 -9.07 -8.50 -3.53
C TRP A 306 -9.42 -9.56 -4.57
N THR A 307 -9.94 -10.70 -4.13
CA THR A 307 -10.50 -11.75 -5.01
C THR A 307 -11.53 -12.56 -4.24
N THR A 308 -12.41 -13.26 -4.95
CA THR A 308 -13.44 -14.13 -4.38
C THR A 308 -13.38 -15.54 -4.95
N ASP A 309 -12.46 -15.80 -5.87
CA ASP A 309 -12.37 -17.05 -6.63
C ASP A 309 -10.91 -17.51 -6.77
N ALA A 310 -10.12 -17.37 -5.69
CA ALA A 310 -8.72 -17.81 -5.68
C ALA A 310 -7.89 -17.26 -6.85
N TYR A 311 -8.03 -15.96 -7.15
CA TYR A 311 -7.27 -15.24 -8.18
C TYR A 311 -7.55 -15.69 -9.62
N GLN A 312 -8.63 -16.44 -9.87
CA GLN A 312 -8.94 -16.97 -11.19
C GLN A 312 -9.49 -15.87 -12.10
N ALA A 313 -10.67 -15.34 -11.79
CA ALA A 313 -11.38 -14.40 -12.66
C ALA A 313 -11.81 -13.11 -11.95
N THR A 314 -12.02 -13.12 -10.64
CA THR A 314 -12.56 -11.99 -9.87
C THR A 314 -11.48 -11.14 -9.24
N GLY A 315 -11.83 -9.87 -9.04
CA GLY A 315 -10.98 -8.90 -8.37
C GLY A 315 -9.80 -8.39 -9.21
N CYS A 316 -9.10 -7.41 -8.66
CA CYS A 316 -8.01 -6.71 -9.31
C CYS A 316 -7.22 -5.86 -8.31
N TYR A 317 -6.08 -5.35 -8.77
CA TYR A 317 -5.32 -4.33 -8.09
C TYR A 317 -6.06 -2.99 -8.07
N ASN A 318 -6.00 -2.32 -6.91
CA ASN A 318 -6.38 -0.93 -6.73
C ASN A 318 -7.81 -0.65 -7.24
N LEU A 319 -7.98 0.44 -8.01
CA LEU A 319 -9.24 0.84 -8.62
C LEU A 319 -9.35 0.40 -10.10
N LEU A 320 -8.57 -0.60 -10.53
CA LEU A 320 -8.53 -1.05 -11.94
C LEU A 320 -9.78 -1.83 -12.37
N CYS A 321 -10.65 -2.17 -11.42
CA CYS A 321 -11.96 -2.78 -11.59
C CYS A 321 -12.91 -2.28 -10.51
N SER A 322 -14.21 -2.49 -10.70
CA SER A 322 -15.20 -2.16 -9.69
C SER A 322 -15.10 -3.13 -8.51
N GLY A 323 -15.20 -2.61 -7.27
CA GLY A 323 -15.21 -3.44 -6.07
C GLY A 323 -14.85 -2.66 -4.81
N PHE A 324 -13.80 -1.84 -4.86
CA PHE A 324 -13.44 -0.97 -3.73
C PHE A 324 -14.05 0.42 -3.89
N VAL A 325 -14.76 0.91 -2.87
CA VAL A 325 -15.32 2.27 -2.82
C VAL A 325 -14.37 3.15 -2.00
N GLN A 326 -13.64 4.05 -2.66
CA GLN A 326 -12.79 5.03 -1.99
C GLN A 326 -13.65 6.19 -1.43
N THR A 327 -13.32 6.67 -0.23
CA THR A 327 -14.16 7.67 0.48
C THR A 327 -13.45 8.99 0.76
N ASN A 328 -12.12 9.05 0.69
CA ASN A 328 -11.35 10.25 1.00
C ASN A 328 -10.58 10.82 -0.20
N ASN A 329 -10.25 12.10 -0.10
CA ASN A 329 -9.53 12.89 -1.09
C ASN A 329 -8.01 13.06 -0.80
N LYS A 330 -7.49 12.40 0.25
CA LYS A 330 -6.12 12.59 0.76
C LYS A 330 -5.16 11.45 0.41
N ILE A 331 -5.66 10.24 0.17
CA ILE A 331 -4.86 9.05 -0.16
C ILE A 331 -5.25 8.55 -1.54
N ALA A 332 -4.26 8.37 -2.41
CA ALA A 332 -4.43 7.77 -3.73
C ALA A 332 -3.89 6.34 -3.73
N ILE A 333 -4.74 5.35 -4.01
CA ILE A 333 -4.28 3.96 -4.14
C ILE A 333 -3.46 3.83 -5.43
N GLY A 334 -2.29 3.20 -5.33
CA GLY A 334 -1.34 3.08 -6.44
C GLY A 334 -0.35 4.25 -6.55
N ALA A 335 -0.34 5.21 -5.62
CA ALA A 335 0.67 6.27 -5.58
C ALA A 335 1.97 5.80 -4.92
N ALA A 336 3.09 6.39 -5.35
CA ALA A 336 4.40 6.16 -4.74
C ALA A 336 4.44 6.66 -3.29
N ILE A 337 5.03 5.85 -2.42
CA ILE A 337 5.23 6.17 -1.00
C ILE A 337 6.58 6.87 -0.81
N SER A 338 6.55 8.00 -0.12
CA SER A 338 7.74 8.75 0.27
C SER A 338 7.49 9.37 1.65
N PRO A 339 8.47 9.38 2.57
CA PRO A 339 9.81 8.81 2.47
C PRO A 339 9.84 7.27 2.59
N ARG A 340 11.01 6.69 2.33
CA ARG A 340 11.29 5.24 2.41
C ARG A 340 12.49 4.95 3.30
N SER A 341 12.54 3.76 3.90
CA SER A 341 13.60 3.37 4.83
C SER A 341 14.94 3.16 4.11
N SER A 342 16.04 3.29 4.87
CA SER A 342 17.39 3.03 4.36
C SER A 342 18.23 2.20 5.35
N TYR A 343 19.19 1.45 4.81
CA TYR A 343 20.06 0.58 5.61
C TYR A 343 20.92 1.40 6.58
N ARG A 344 20.81 1.10 7.88
CA ARG A 344 21.40 1.86 9.00
C ARG A 344 21.03 3.36 9.00
N GLY A 345 19.91 3.71 8.39
CA GLY A 345 19.42 5.08 8.31
C GLY A 345 18.02 5.24 8.89
N ARG A 346 17.32 6.29 8.44
CA ARG A 346 15.95 6.57 8.88
C ARG A 346 15.02 5.42 8.48
N GLN A 347 14.16 5.02 9.40
CA GLN A 347 13.15 3.99 9.20
C GLN A 347 11.77 4.65 9.13
N PHE A 348 10.96 4.21 8.17
CA PHE A 348 9.60 4.70 7.96
C PHE A 348 8.65 3.53 7.83
N ASP A 349 7.56 3.56 8.57
CA ASP A 349 6.47 2.60 8.47
C ASP A 349 5.13 3.28 8.20
N ILE A 350 4.22 2.52 7.62
CA ILE A 350 2.82 2.93 7.43
C ILE A 350 1.95 2.05 8.33
N GLY A 351 0.93 2.65 8.94
CA GLY A 351 -0.11 1.91 9.65
C GLY A 351 -1.21 1.49 8.67
N LEU A 352 -1.65 0.24 8.72
CA LEU A 352 -2.82 -0.22 7.99
C LEU A 352 -3.76 -0.97 8.95
N MET A 353 -5.06 -0.76 8.78
CA MET A 353 -6.09 -1.55 9.44
C MET A 353 -7.17 -1.92 8.43
N VAL A 354 -7.48 -3.22 8.36
CA VAL A 354 -8.63 -3.74 7.63
C VAL A 354 -9.56 -4.35 8.66
N TRP A 355 -10.83 -3.95 8.70
CA TRP A 355 -11.80 -4.54 9.62
C TRP A 355 -13.20 -4.54 9.04
N LYS A 356 -14.04 -5.43 9.54
CA LYS A 356 -15.42 -5.58 9.17
C LYS A 356 -16.29 -4.69 10.05
N ASP A 357 -16.97 -3.73 9.43
CA ASP A 357 -17.93 -2.86 10.11
C ASP A 357 -19.10 -3.69 10.68
N PRO A 358 -19.36 -3.66 11.99
CA PRO A 358 -20.47 -4.38 12.60
C PRO A 358 -21.85 -3.94 12.09
N LYS A 359 -21.98 -2.68 11.64
CA LYS A 359 -23.27 -2.09 11.24
C LYS A 359 -23.70 -2.53 9.84
N HIS A 360 -22.81 -2.41 8.85
CA HIS A 360 -23.14 -2.72 7.44
C HIS A 360 -22.45 -4.00 6.92
N GLY A 361 -21.53 -4.59 7.69
CA GLY A 361 -20.78 -5.79 7.33
C GLY A 361 -19.71 -5.58 6.26
N HIS A 362 -19.47 -4.33 5.83
CA HIS A 362 -18.44 -4.00 4.83
C HIS A 362 -17.04 -4.03 5.44
N TRP A 363 -16.05 -4.37 4.63
CA TRP A 363 -14.65 -4.34 5.07
C TRP A 363 -14.05 -2.97 4.80
N TRP A 364 -13.67 -2.24 5.84
CA TRP A 364 -13.07 -0.93 5.75
C TRP A 364 -11.56 -0.99 5.80
N LEU A 365 -10.92 -0.07 5.08
CA LEU A 365 -9.48 0.14 5.07
C LEU A 365 -9.15 1.50 5.67
N GLU A 366 -8.29 1.50 6.67
CA GLU A 366 -7.69 2.70 7.26
C GLU A 366 -6.19 2.72 7.00
N PHE A 367 -5.67 3.92 6.70
CA PHE A 367 -4.26 4.21 6.49
C PHE A 367 -3.76 5.21 7.54
N GLY A 368 -2.57 4.94 8.10
CA GLY A 368 -1.94 5.78 9.12
C GLY A 368 -2.76 5.87 10.40
N SER A 369 -2.79 7.06 11.00
CA SER A 369 -3.52 7.38 12.23
C SER A 369 -4.92 7.93 11.94
N GLY A 370 -5.78 7.11 11.32
CA GLY A 370 -7.22 7.41 11.23
C GLY A 370 -7.76 7.82 9.85
N LEU A 371 -6.95 7.81 8.78
CA LEU A 371 -7.46 8.14 7.43
C LEU A 371 -8.22 6.95 6.84
N LEU A 372 -9.54 7.07 6.77
CA LEU A 372 -10.40 6.08 6.11
C LEU A 372 -10.20 6.12 4.60
N VAL A 373 -9.56 5.08 4.06
CA VAL A 373 -9.31 4.95 2.63
C VAL A 373 -10.61 4.71 1.88
N GLY A 374 -11.39 3.73 2.36
CA GLY A 374 -12.61 3.28 1.72
C GLY A 374 -12.99 1.88 2.20
N TYR A 375 -13.86 1.20 1.46
CA TYR A 375 -14.34 -0.13 1.84
C TYR A 375 -14.62 -1.06 0.65
N TRP A 376 -14.57 -2.36 0.94
CA TRP A 376 -15.13 -3.42 0.09
C TRP A 376 -16.52 -3.81 0.59
N PRO A 377 -17.56 -3.67 -0.24
CA PRO A 377 -18.90 -4.13 0.11
C PRO A 377 -18.96 -5.63 0.38
N ALA A 378 -19.71 -6.01 1.40
CA ALA A 378 -19.84 -7.40 1.84
C ALA A 378 -20.38 -8.35 0.75
N PHE A 379 -21.24 -7.83 -0.14
CA PHE A 379 -21.87 -8.64 -1.20
C PHE A 379 -20.88 -9.13 -2.25
N LEU A 380 -19.66 -8.57 -2.31
CA LEU A 380 -18.63 -9.08 -3.20
C LEU A 380 -18.21 -10.49 -2.82
N PHE A 381 -18.25 -10.81 -1.52
CA PHE A 381 -17.62 -12.00 -0.96
C PHE A 381 -18.61 -13.13 -0.71
N SER A 382 -18.12 -14.37 -0.87
CA SER A 382 -18.81 -15.58 -0.42
C SER A 382 -18.50 -15.83 1.05
N HIS A 383 -17.23 -16.06 1.38
CA HIS A 383 -16.76 -16.41 2.73
C HIS A 383 -16.51 -15.20 3.61
N LEU A 384 -15.77 -14.20 3.10
CA LEU A 384 -15.48 -12.96 3.84
C LEU A 384 -16.74 -12.12 4.13
N ARG A 385 -17.89 -12.48 3.56
CA ARG A 385 -19.17 -11.89 3.94
C ARG A 385 -19.50 -12.12 5.43
N SER A 386 -19.05 -13.26 5.98
CA SER A 386 -19.24 -13.61 7.39
C SER A 386 -18.06 -13.08 8.23
N HIS A 387 -16.90 -13.71 8.10
CA HIS A 387 -15.66 -13.44 8.80
C HIS A 387 -14.47 -14.01 8.02
N ALA A 388 -13.26 -13.63 8.43
CA ALA A 388 -12.03 -14.29 7.99
C ALA A 388 -11.74 -15.53 8.85
N SER A 389 -11.08 -16.52 8.26
CA SER A 389 -10.59 -17.72 8.94
C SER A 389 -9.07 -17.70 9.14
N MET A 390 -8.39 -16.75 8.48
CA MET A 390 -6.96 -16.55 8.60
C MET A 390 -6.59 -15.07 8.36
N VAL A 391 -5.63 -14.58 9.13
CA VAL A 391 -4.96 -13.31 8.90
C VAL A 391 -3.46 -13.58 8.76
N GLN A 392 -2.85 -12.98 7.75
CA GLN A 392 -1.43 -13.14 7.47
C GLN A 392 -0.77 -11.77 7.26
N PHE A 393 0.50 -11.67 7.64
CA PHE A 393 1.34 -10.48 7.57
C PHE A 393 2.70 -10.89 6.99
N GLY A 394 3.31 -10.06 6.15
CA GLY A 394 4.68 -10.33 5.69
C GLY A 394 4.91 -10.00 4.23
N GLY A 395 5.97 -10.62 3.68
CA GLY A 395 6.44 -10.38 2.33
C GLY A 395 6.14 -11.52 1.37
N GLU A 396 6.00 -11.16 0.10
CA GLU A 396 5.87 -12.07 -1.04
C GLU A 396 6.71 -11.50 -2.18
N ILE A 397 7.40 -12.38 -2.90
CA ILE A 397 8.09 -12.06 -4.15
C ILE A 397 7.68 -13.03 -5.24
N VAL A 398 7.89 -12.63 -6.49
CA VAL A 398 7.92 -13.56 -7.63
C VAL A 398 9.37 -13.86 -7.97
N ASN A 399 9.70 -15.14 -8.09
CA ASN A 399 10.96 -15.67 -8.58
C ASN A 399 10.71 -16.33 -9.93
N SER A 400 11.10 -15.65 -11.01
CA SER A 400 10.92 -16.09 -12.39
C SER A 400 11.88 -17.23 -12.77
N ARG A 401 13.03 -17.31 -12.09
CA ARG A 401 14.20 -18.11 -12.46
C ARG A 401 14.61 -17.94 -13.93
N SER A 402 14.57 -16.72 -14.46
CA SER A 402 14.86 -16.41 -15.87
C SER A 402 16.22 -16.90 -16.38
N THR A 403 17.19 -17.11 -15.49
CA THR A 403 18.53 -17.65 -15.80
C THR A 403 18.73 -19.11 -15.38
N GLY A 404 17.66 -19.80 -14.98
CA GLY A 404 17.70 -21.16 -14.43
C GLY A 404 18.08 -21.22 -12.94
N ALA A 405 18.43 -20.10 -12.32
CA ALA A 405 18.76 -19.96 -10.91
C ALA A 405 17.76 -19.05 -10.18
N HIS A 406 17.78 -19.02 -8.84
CA HIS A 406 16.98 -18.04 -8.10
C HIS A 406 17.35 -16.61 -8.55
N THR A 407 16.38 -15.69 -8.68
CA THR A 407 16.67 -14.29 -9.02
C THR A 407 17.24 -13.49 -7.83
N TYR A 408 17.87 -12.34 -8.08
CA TYR A 408 18.34 -11.43 -7.03
C TYR A 408 17.22 -10.53 -6.48
N THR A 409 15.96 -10.92 -6.67
CA THR A 409 14.82 -10.12 -6.27
C THR A 409 14.77 -10.07 -4.75
N GLN A 410 14.82 -8.86 -4.21
CA GLN A 410 14.89 -8.63 -2.79
C GLN A 410 13.48 -8.68 -2.19
N MET A 411 13.35 -9.25 -0.99
CA MET A 411 12.14 -9.14 -0.18
C MET A 411 12.38 -8.13 0.95
N GLY A 412 11.41 -7.25 1.19
CA GLY A 412 11.50 -6.24 2.26
C GLY A 412 12.68 -5.29 2.02
N SER A 413 13.68 -5.32 2.90
CA SER A 413 14.89 -4.50 2.78
C SER A 413 15.98 -5.13 1.91
N GLY A 414 15.82 -6.39 1.49
CA GLY A 414 16.88 -7.17 0.88
C GLY A 414 17.85 -7.83 1.87
N HIS A 415 17.58 -7.72 3.18
CA HIS A 415 18.40 -8.28 4.24
C HIS A 415 17.62 -9.28 5.09
N PHE A 416 18.31 -10.28 5.62
CA PHE A 416 17.72 -11.32 6.47
C PHE A 416 17.21 -10.73 7.79
N ALA A 417 16.16 -11.33 8.34
CA ALA A 417 15.50 -10.99 9.59
C ALA A 417 16.45 -10.93 10.80
N GLY A 418 17.53 -11.74 10.77
CA GLY A 418 18.55 -11.76 11.81
C GLY A 418 19.33 -10.44 11.98
N GLU A 419 19.33 -9.55 10.98
CA GLU A 419 20.03 -8.27 11.08
C GLU A 419 19.30 -7.22 11.95
N GLY A 420 17.99 -7.35 12.13
CA GLY A 420 17.18 -6.56 13.07
C GLY A 420 16.90 -5.12 12.64
N PHE A 421 16.54 -4.28 13.62
CA PHE A 421 16.11 -2.90 13.38
C PHE A 421 17.14 -2.07 12.62
N GLY A 422 16.65 -1.27 11.66
CA GLY A 422 17.50 -0.42 10.82
C GLY A 422 18.12 -1.14 9.61
N LYS A 423 17.96 -2.46 9.50
CA LYS A 423 18.59 -3.28 8.44
C LYS A 423 17.59 -4.22 7.78
N SER A 424 16.81 -4.94 8.58
CA SER A 424 15.75 -5.84 8.12
C SER A 424 14.42 -5.11 8.02
N SER A 425 13.54 -5.57 7.12
CA SER A 425 12.15 -5.11 7.12
C SER A 425 11.40 -5.68 8.32
N TYR A 426 10.35 -5.00 8.76
CA TYR A 426 9.57 -5.40 9.92
C TYR A 426 8.09 -5.07 9.79
N PHE A 427 7.30 -5.80 10.56
CA PHE A 427 5.98 -5.39 11.02
C PHE A 427 6.02 -5.27 12.55
N ARG A 428 5.29 -4.30 13.10
CA ARG A 428 5.11 -4.12 14.55
C ARG A 428 3.68 -3.76 14.90
N ASN A 429 3.35 -3.86 16.19
CA ASN A 429 2.01 -3.64 16.71
C ASN A 429 0.96 -4.49 15.97
N LEU A 430 1.26 -5.76 15.72
CA LEU A 430 0.32 -6.63 15.05
C LEU A 430 -0.87 -6.93 15.97
N GLN A 431 -2.08 -6.74 15.45
CA GLN A 431 -3.35 -6.93 16.15
C GLN A 431 -4.40 -7.54 15.22
N THR A 432 -5.42 -8.15 15.81
CA THR A 432 -6.63 -8.65 15.13
C THR A 432 -7.88 -8.00 15.72
N VAL A 433 -8.99 -8.07 14.99
CA VAL A 433 -10.30 -7.60 15.48
C VAL A 433 -11.20 -8.80 15.75
N ASP A 434 -11.82 -8.83 16.92
CA ASP A 434 -12.78 -9.87 17.31
C ASP A 434 -14.22 -9.54 16.87
N TRP A 435 -15.14 -10.46 17.17
CA TRP A 435 -16.56 -10.34 16.83
C TRP A 435 -17.28 -9.18 17.53
N ASP A 436 -16.77 -8.73 18.67
CA ASP A 436 -17.29 -7.62 19.50
C ASP A 436 -16.66 -6.26 19.12
N ASN A 437 -15.92 -6.23 18.00
CA ASN A 437 -15.23 -5.06 17.48
C ASN A 437 -14.16 -4.51 18.44
N ASN A 438 -13.40 -5.39 19.10
CA ASN A 438 -12.24 -5.04 19.92
C ASN A 438 -10.93 -5.34 19.18
N LEU A 439 -9.94 -4.46 19.31
CA LEU A 439 -8.57 -4.69 18.85
C LEU A 439 -7.80 -5.50 19.89
N LEU A 440 -7.35 -6.69 19.49
CA LEU A 440 -6.64 -7.63 20.33
C LEU A 440 -5.21 -7.85 19.83
N PRO A 441 -4.20 -7.86 20.72
CA PRO A 441 -2.84 -8.24 20.35
C PRO A 441 -2.79 -9.72 19.96
N LEU A 442 -1.87 -10.08 19.08
CA LEU A 442 -1.64 -11.49 18.74
C LEU A 442 -0.89 -12.21 19.87
N ASN A 443 -1.50 -13.28 20.38
CA ASN A 443 -0.93 -14.09 21.46
C ASN A 443 -0.26 -15.37 20.97
N SER A 444 -0.78 -15.99 19.90
CA SER A 444 -0.21 -17.18 19.28
C SER A 444 -0.17 -16.96 17.78
N MET A 445 0.99 -17.19 17.16
CA MET A 445 1.19 -16.97 15.73
C MET A 445 2.17 -17.99 15.15
N HIS A 446 2.01 -18.27 13.87
CA HIS A 446 2.85 -19.20 13.12
C HIS A 446 3.79 -18.42 12.20
N LEU A 447 5.02 -18.92 12.05
CA LEU A 447 6.02 -18.38 11.14
C LEU A 447 6.19 -19.33 9.97
N GLN A 448 6.21 -18.78 8.76
CA GLN A 448 6.52 -19.55 7.56
C GLN A 448 7.44 -18.77 6.65
N ALA A 449 8.49 -19.43 6.18
CA ALA A 449 9.31 -18.98 5.06
C ALA A 449 9.47 -20.16 4.10
N ASP A 450 9.08 -19.98 2.84
CA ASP A 450 9.08 -21.09 1.85
C ASP A 450 10.52 -21.55 1.55
N HIS A 451 11.45 -20.60 1.43
CA HIS A 451 12.88 -20.85 1.30
C HIS A 451 13.70 -20.00 2.29
N PRO A 452 13.91 -20.47 3.53
CA PRO A 452 14.60 -19.73 4.59
C PRO A 452 16.01 -19.24 4.25
N ASN A 453 16.71 -19.92 3.33
CA ASN A 453 18.03 -19.50 2.86
C ASN A 453 18.00 -18.33 1.87
N CYS A 454 16.85 -18.07 1.24
CA CYS A 454 16.61 -16.97 0.31
C CYS A 454 15.98 -15.78 1.05
N TYR A 455 14.98 -16.08 1.88
CA TYR A 455 14.20 -15.14 2.69
C TYR A 455 13.84 -15.78 4.01
N ASP A 456 14.07 -15.11 5.13
CA ASP A 456 13.74 -15.62 6.47
C ASP A 456 12.78 -14.69 7.22
N VAL A 457 12.27 -15.19 8.34
CA VAL A 457 11.36 -14.47 9.23
C VAL A 457 11.73 -14.80 10.67
N ARG A 458 11.70 -13.78 11.54
CA ARG A 458 12.01 -13.93 12.97
C ARG A 458 11.13 -13.05 13.82
N GLN A 459 10.39 -13.66 14.75
CA GLN A 459 9.49 -12.95 15.65
C GLN A 459 10.19 -12.34 16.86
N GLY A 460 9.55 -11.34 17.46
CA GLY A 460 9.87 -10.81 18.77
C GLY A 460 8.64 -10.20 19.45
N ARG A 461 8.77 -9.90 20.75
CA ARG A 461 7.74 -9.23 21.53
C ARG A 461 8.40 -8.31 22.55
N ASN A 462 7.94 -7.06 22.63
CA ASN A 462 8.32 -6.13 23.70
C ASN A 462 7.21 -5.09 23.92
N THR A 463 7.35 -4.24 24.93
CA THR A 463 6.33 -3.26 25.32
C THR A 463 6.19 -2.08 24.35
N VAL A 464 7.20 -1.81 23.51
CA VAL A 464 7.23 -0.65 22.61
C VAL A 464 6.71 -0.99 21.21
N TRP A 465 6.99 -2.21 20.74
CA TRP A 465 6.64 -2.71 19.41
C TRP A 465 5.49 -3.73 19.45
N GLY A 466 4.97 -4.03 20.64
CA GLY A 466 4.01 -5.09 20.85
C GLY A 466 4.55 -6.44 20.36
N THR A 467 3.67 -7.22 19.74
CA THR A 467 4.08 -8.35 18.91
C THR A 467 4.60 -7.81 17.58
N TYR A 468 5.79 -8.26 17.16
CA TYR A 468 6.47 -7.81 15.95
C TYR A 468 7.27 -8.95 15.30
N PHE A 469 7.68 -8.75 14.05
CA PHE A 469 8.64 -9.65 13.40
C PHE A 469 9.51 -8.90 12.40
N TYR A 470 10.72 -9.40 12.19
CA TYR A 470 11.57 -9.05 11.07
C TYR A 470 11.42 -10.09 9.96
N TYR A 471 11.54 -9.65 8.71
CA TYR A 471 11.51 -10.51 7.54
C TYR A 471 12.32 -9.91 6.39
N GLY A 472 12.70 -10.74 5.44
CA GLY A 472 13.31 -10.31 4.19
C GLY A 472 14.46 -11.21 3.77
N GLY A 473 15.17 -10.77 2.73
CA GLY A 473 16.33 -11.48 2.23
C GLY A 473 16.72 -11.00 0.84
N PRO A 474 17.96 -11.31 0.41
CA PRO A 474 18.51 -10.83 -0.85
C PRO A 474 18.02 -11.61 -2.08
N GLY A 475 17.25 -12.69 -1.88
CA GLY A 475 17.02 -13.69 -2.93
C GLY A 475 18.29 -14.50 -3.14
N ARG A 476 18.79 -14.54 -4.38
CA ARG A 476 19.97 -15.33 -4.75
C ARG A 476 21.21 -14.99 -3.91
N ASN A 477 21.80 -16.01 -3.29
CA ASN A 477 23.03 -15.92 -2.52
C ASN A 477 23.71 -17.30 -2.40
N ILE A 478 24.84 -17.41 -1.71
CA ILE A 478 25.59 -18.68 -1.60
C ILE A 478 24.78 -19.84 -0.99
N ARG A 479 23.78 -19.55 -0.14
CA ARG A 479 22.88 -20.54 0.45
C ARG A 479 21.57 -20.71 -0.33
N CYS A 480 21.35 -19.87 -1.35
CA CYS A 480 20.17 -19.84 -2.21
C CYS A 480 20.62 -19.61 -3.67
N PRO A 481 21.09 -20.66 -4.36
CA PRO A 481 21.81 -20.52 -5.63
C PRO A 481 20.97 -20.15 -6.85
#